data_AF-A0A090QKF7-F1
#
_entry.id   AF-A0A090QKF7-F1
#
_cell.length_a   1.000
_cell.length_b   1.000
_cell.length_c   1.000
_cell.angle_alpha   90.00
_cell.angle_beta   90.00
_cell.angle_gamma   90.00
#
_symmetry.space_group_name_H-M   'P 1'
#
loop_
_entity.id
_entity.type
_entity.pdbx_description
1 polymer ?
#
loop_
_entity_poly.entity_id
_entity_poly.type
_entity_poly.pdbx_seq_one_letter_code
_entity_poly.pdbx_strand_id
1 'polypeptide(L)'
;MLSIWNQRFRDAEFQLKDIIQQGEKTVVLYQCSAYYTGGWARVPKKKQRVHMTGMLYLKQEAGMISECWLEDSSFDVYQQLTQYLD
;
A
#
# COMPACT_ATOMS: atom_id res chain seq x y z
N MET A 1 8.37 -9.78 -3.61
CA MET A 1 7.07 -9.11 -3.33
C MET A 1 7.16 -7.61 -3.60
N LEU A 2 8.06 -6.87 -2.94
CA LEU A 2 8.32 -5.44 -3.21
C LEU A 2 8.72 -5.12 -4.67
N SER A 3 9.52 -5.98 -5.30
CA SER A 3 9.97 -5.80 -6.69
C SER A 3 8.81 -5.83 -7.71
N ILE A 4 7.79 -6.65 -7.48
CA ILE A 4 6.60 -6.74 -8.35
C ILE A 4 5.71 -5.52 -8.16
N TRP A 5 5.66 -4.98 -6.94
CA TRP A 5 4.91 -3.77 -6.62
C TRP A 5 5.52 -2.56 -7.34
N ASN A 6 6.83 -2.37 -7.27
CA ASN A 6 7.55 -1.29 -7.98
C ASN A 6 7.49 -1.40 -9.52
N GLN A 7 7.25 -2.61 -10.06
CA GLN A 7 7.04 -2.79 -11.49
C GLN A 7 5.65 -2.31 -11.95
N ARG A 8 4.64 -2.47 -11.10
CA ARG A 8 3.21 -2.18 -11.38
C ARG A 8 2.78 -0.79 -10.95
N PHE A 9 3.48 -0.23 -9.97
CA PHE A 9 3.23 1.08 -9.39
C PHE A 9 4.57 1.80 -9.29
N ARG A 10 4.69 2.96 -9.95
CA ARG A 10 5.90 3.80 -9.93
C ARG A 10 5.67 5.08 -9.15
N ASP A 11 6.76 5.68 -8.70
CA ASP A 11 6.80 6.96 -8.00
C ASP A 11 5.81 6.96 -6.81
N ALA A 12 5.88 5.90 -6.01
CA ALA A 12 5.02 5.72 -4.86
C ALA A 12 5.41 6.71 -3.76
N GLU A 13 4.47 7.60 -3.43
CA GLU A 13 4.61 8.63 -2.40
C GLU A 13 3.76 8.23 -1.20
N PHE A 14 4.42 7.94 -0.07
CA PHE A 14 3.74 7.57 1.17
C PHE A 14 3.62 8.79 2.10
N GLN A 15 2.44 8.93 2.69
CA GLN A 15 2.16 9.88 3.76
C GLN A 15 1.69 9.10 5.00
N LEU A 16 2.43 9.23 6.09
CA LEU A 16 1.99 8.71 7.39
C LEU A 16 0.82 9.56 7.90
N LYS A 17 -0.25 8.90 8.32
CA LYS A 17 -1.45 9.52 8.86
C LYS A 17 -1.51 9.45 10.37
N ASP A 18 -1.10 8.31 10.92
CA ASP A 18 -1.05 8.12 12.35
C ASP A 18 -0.01 7.05 12.72
N ILE A 19 0.48 7.14 13.94
CA ILE A 19 1.38 6.17 14.55
C ILE A 19 0.87 5.90 15.97
N ILE A 20 0.38 4.70 16.18
CA ILE A 20 -0.16 4.25 17.47
C ILE A 20 0.86 3.27 18.07
N GLN A 21 1.45 3.66 19.20
CA GLN A 21 2.44 2.83 19.90
C GLN A 21 1.86 2.31 21.22
N GLN A 22 2.05 1.01 21.48
CA GLN A 22 1.69 0.37 22.74
C GLN A 22 2.76 -0.65 23.12
N GLY A 23 3.66 -0.25 24.03
CA GLY A 23 4.82 -1.05 24.41
C GLY A 23 5.68 -1.36 23.18
N GLU A 24 5.84 -2.66 22.90
CA GLU A 24 6.61 -3.16 21.76
C GLU A 24 5.84 -3.19 20.43
N LYS A 25 4.56 -2.79 20.44
CA LYS A 25 3.69 -2.82 19.27
C LYS A 25 3.57 -1.43 18.68
N THR A 26 3.66 -1.33 17.37
CA THR A 26 3.44 -0.11 16.60
C THR A 26 2.46 -0.38 15.48
N VAL A 27 1.41 0.42 15.36
CA VAL A 27 0.55 0.47 14.19
C VAL A 27 0.81 1.79 13.46
N VAL A 28 1.03 1.72 12.16
CA VAL A 28 1.19 2.88 11.29
C VAL A 28 0.05 2.88 10.29
N LEU A 29 -0.73 3.97 10.28
CA LEU A 29 -1.73 4.22 9.24
C LEU A 29 -1.08 5.09 8.17
N TYR A 30 -1.21 4.71 6.90
CA TYR A 30 -0.62 5.45 5.80
C TYR A 30 -1.60 5.66 4.64
N GLN A 31 -1.31 6.70 3.86
CA GLN A 31 -1.81 6.87 2.51
C GLN A 31 -0.65 6.77 1.53
N CYS A 32 -0.91 6.29 0.34
CA CYS A 32 0.04 6.17 -0.75
C CYS A 32 -0.61 6.66 -2.04
N SER A 33 0.16 7.38 -2.86
CA SER A 33 -0.21 7.65 -4.25
C SER A 33 0.88 7.13 -5.17
N ALA A 34 0.50 6.49 -6.27
CA ALA A 34 1.46 5.94 -7.23
C ALA A 34 0.91 5.99 -8.65
N TYR A 35 1.80 6.01 -9.65
CA TYR A 35 1.43 5.85 -11.05
C TYR A 35 1.28 4.38 -11.41
N TYR A 36 0.09 3.99 -11.89
CA TYR A 36 -0.16 2.63 -12.33
C TYR A 36 0.43 2.37 -13.73
N THR A 37 1.31 1.38 -13.83
CA THR A 37 2.01 1.02 -15.06
C THR A 37 1.44 -0.21 -15.76
N GLY A 38 0.40 -0.83 -15.21
CA GLY A 38 -0.30 -1.98 -15.80
C GLY A 38 0.11 -3.34 -15.25
N GLY A 39 -0.68 -4.37 -15.54
CA GLY A 39 -0.34 -5.77 -15.26
C GLY A 39 -0.77 -6.29 -13.88
N TRP A 40 -1.48 -5.48 -13.09
CA TRP A 40 -2.19 -5.94 -11.91
C TRP A 40 -3.63 -6.34 -12.28
N ALA A 41 -4.09 -7.50 -11.82
CA ALA A 41 -5.41 -8.07 -12.14
C ALA A 41 -5.77 -8.09 -13.65
N ARG A 42 -4.76 -8.13 -14.54
CA ARG A 42 -4.92 -8.01 -16.00
C ARG A 42 -5.53 -6.67 -16.47
N VAL A 43 -5.58 -5.66 -15.61
CA VAL A 43 -6.10 -4.33 -15.97
C VAL A 43 -5.04 -3.57 -16.78
N PRO A 44 -5.38 -3.07 -17.99
CA PRO A 44 -4.44 -2.32 -18.82
C PRO A 44 -4.12 -0.96 -18.21
N LYS A 45 -2.95 -0.41 -18.55
CA LYS A 45 -2.54 0.93 -18.11
C LYS A 45 -3.28 2.01 -18.90
N LYS A 46 -3.79 3.05 -18.23
CA LYS A 46 -4.23 4.30 -18.88
C LYS A 46 -3.39 5.51 -18.43
N LYS A 47 -2.22 5.29 -17.83
CA LYS A 47 -1.38 6.33 -17.20
C LYS A 47 -2.13 7.09 -16.10
N GLN A 48 -2.90 6.38 -15.27
CA GLN A 48 -3.58 7.00 -14.12
C GLN A 48 -2.72 6.95 -12.85
N ARG A 49 -2.88 7.96 -11.99
CA ARG A 49 -2.49 7.85 -10.59
C ARG A 49 -3.56 7.08 -9.84
N VAL A 50 -3.14 6.28 -8.87
CA VAL A 50 -4.02 5.62 -7.91
C VAL A 50 -3.71 6.14 -6.52
N HIS A 51 -4.71 6.03 -5.64
CA HIS A 51 -4.58 6.28 -4.22
C HIS A 51 -4.84 4.99 -3.45
N MET A 52 -4.08 4.76 -2.39
CA MET A 52 -4.19 3.60 -1.54
C MET A 52 -4.08 4.04 -0.09
N THR A 53 -4.90 3.49 0.79
CA THR A 53 -4.70 3.55 2.23
C THR A 53 -4.18 2.21 2.71
N GLY A 54 -3.54 2.19 3.86
CA GLY A 54 -3.15 0.93 4.47
C GLY A 54 -2.71 1.08 5.91
N MET A 55 -2.41 -0.08 6.48
CA MET A 55 -1.99 -0.24 7.85
C MET A 55 -0.78 -1.16 7.90
N LEU A 56 0.20 -0.79 8.68
CA LEU A 56 1.36 -1.60 9.01
C LEU A 56 1.38 -1.83 10.51
N TYR A 57 1.25 -3.07 10.94
CA TYR A 57 1.50 -3.48 12.32
C TYR A 57 2.91 -4.04 12.44
N LEU A 58 3.64 -3.59 13.45
CA LEU A 58 4.98 -4.05 13.80
C LEU A 58 4.99 -4.44 15.27
N LYS A 59 5.63 -5.56 15.59
CA LYS A 59 6.02 -5.91 16.97
C LYS A 59 7.54 -5.99 17.02
N GLN A 60 8.13 -5.44 18.08
CA GLN A 60 9.57 -5.48 18.30
C GLN A 60 9.92 -6.35 19.50
N GLU A 61 10.97 -7.16 19.41
CA GLU A 61 11.54 -7.91 20.53
C GLU A 61 13.06 -7.75 20.49
N ALA A 62 13.67 -7.41 21.64
CA ALA A 62 15.11 -7.14 21.75
C ALA A 62 15.64 -6.11 20.71
N GLY A 63 14.84 -5.10 20.39
CA GLY A 63 15.19 -4.03 19.43
C GLY A 63 15.08 -4.43 17.96
N MET A 64 14.57 -5.62 17.64
CA MET A 64 14.38 -6.13 16.28
C MET A 64 12.90 -6.35 16.00
N ILE A 65 12.46 -6.20 14.75
CA ILE A 65 11.08 -6.50 14.35
C ILE A 65 10.87 -8.02 14.41
N SER A 66 9.99 -8.49 15.29
CA SER A 66 9.62 -9.90 15.44
C SER A 66 8.37 -10.27 14.63
N GLU A 67 7.43 -9.34 14.45
CA GLU A 67 6.21 -9.53 13.66
C GLU A 67 5.94 -8.31 12.79
N CYS A 68 5.41 -8.54 11.59
CA CYS A 68 5.04 -7.50 10.63
C CYS A 68 3.79 -7.93 9.86
N TRP A 69 2.70 -7.17 9.97
CA TRP A 69 1.49 -7.35 9.17
C TRP A 69 1.26 -6.11 8.33
N LEU A 70 0.99 -6.32 7.04
CA LEU A 70 0.72 -5.27 6.08
C LEU A 70 -0.65 -5.51 5.46
N GLU A 71 -1.54 -4.55 5.65
CA GLU A 71 -2.86 -4.52 5.03
C GLU A 71 -3.01 -3.24 4.21
N ASP A 72 -3.69 -3.32 3.08
CA ASP A 72 -3.91 -2.20 2.18
C ASP A 72 -5.32 -2.19 1.59
N SER A 73 -5.71 -1.05 1.01
CA SER A 73 -6.99 -0.86 0.34
C SER A 73 -6.97 -1.35 -1.11
N SER A 74 -6.39 -2.52 -1.38
CA SER A 74 -6.29 -3.07 -2.75
C SER A 74 -7.63 -3.13 -3.48
N PHE A 75 -8.74 -3.44 -2.80
CA PHE A 75 -10.07 -3.43 -3.44
C PHE A 75 -10.47 -2.03 -3.95
N ASP A 76 -10.17 -0.97 -3.18
CA ASP A 76 -10.42 0.41 -3.63
C ASP A 76 -9.54 0.77 -4.83
N VAL A 77 -8.26 0.35 -4.82
CA VAL A 77 -7.37 0.50 -5.99
C VAL A 77 -7.95 -0.22 -7.20
N TYR A 78 -8.50 -1.42 -7.04
CA TYR A 78 -9.17 -2.15 -8.12
C TYR A 78 -10.33 -1.33 -8.69
N GLN A 79 -11.20 -0.81 -7.84
CA GLN A 79 -12.31 0.04 -8.27
C GLN A 79 -11.83 1.28 -9.03
N GLN A 80 -10.82 2.00 -8.54
CA GLN A 80 -10.23 3.15 -9.25
C GLN A 80 -9.71 2.78 -10.65
N LEU A 81 -9.22 1.55 -10.82
CA LEU A 81 -8.71 1.05 -12.09
C LEU A 81 -9.80 0.52 -13.02
N THR A 82 -11.00 0.17 -12.51
CA THR A 82 -12.08 -0.44 -13.30
C THR A 82 -13.34 0.41 -13.43
N GLN A 83 -13.45 1.55 -12.75
CA GLN A 83 -14.63 2.43 -12.75
C GLN A 83 -15.15 2.86 -14.14
N TYR A 84 -14.34 2.76 -15.21
CA TYR A 84 -14.75 3.07 -16.58
C TYR A 84 -15.28 1.86 -17.37
N LEU A 85 -15.29 0.67 -16.77
CA LEU A 85 -15.71 -0.59 -17.42
C LEU A 85 -17.23 -0.82 -17.34
N ASP A 86 -17.97 0.07 -16.68
CA ASP A 86 -19.43 0.13 -16.70
C ASP A 86 -19.95 0.90 -17.92
#